data_AF-A0A5C8V8W3-F1
#
_entry.id   AF-A0A5C8V8W3-F1
#
_cell.length_a   1.000
_cell.length_b   1.000
_cell.length_c   1.000
_cell.angle_alpha   90.00
_cell.angle_beta   90.00
_cell.angle_gamma   90.00
#
_symmetry.space_group_name_H-M   'P 1'
#
loop_
_entity.id
_entity.type
_entity.pdbx_description
1 polymer ?
#
loop_
_entity_poly.entity_id
_entity_poly.type
_entity_poly.pdbx_seq_one_letter_code
_entity_poly.pdbx_strand_id
1 'polypeptide(L)'
;MKYNFLILLLIASLWSCKSGFNISQEENDVDYQIINAFISLRKIKALKKETFEPKSNDSIITQLISSNGLNLFHYNLTEDQQNINFEKIFSKNDIGQIKAEFERLRMRRLDKKRLSRDVKIVSTLDKKGETRMITMPIIVPNKNYVFVYSESISDGDLFCMKMENGKWMPFASFPLWTSD
;
A
#
# COMPACT_ATOMS: atom_id res chain seq x y z
N MET A 1 -21.17 59.15 16.09
CA MET A 1 -20.07 58.23 15.73
C MET A 1 -20.44 56.81 16.14
N LYS A 2 -21.11 56.04 15.27
CA LYS A 2 -21.63 54.68 15.58
C LYS A 2 -21.28 53.64 14.49
N TYR A 3 -20.15 53.79 13.80
CA TYR A 3 -19.75 52.87 12.72
C TYR A 3 -18.37 52.21 12.89
N ASN A 4 -17.68 52.44 14.01
CA ASN A 4 -16.33 51.86 14.21
C ASN A 4 -16.31 50.50 14.92
N PHE A 5 -17.45 49.99 15.42
CA PHE A 5 -17.47 48.71 16.14
C PHE A 5 -17.81 47.51 15.23
N LEU A 6 -18.43 47.73 14.07
CA LEU A 6 -18.82 46.64 13.16
C LEU A 6 -17.67 46.13 12.28
N ILE A 7 -16.65 46.96 12.03
CA ILE A 7 -15.52 46.59 11.16
C ILE A 7 -14.52 45.67 11.89
N LEU A 8 -14.42 45.79 13.22
CA LEU A 8 -13.54 44.93 14.02
C LEU A 8 -14.05 43.48 14.17
N LEU A 9 -15.37 43.25 14.08
CA LEU A 9 -15.96 41.91 14.13
C LEU A 9 -15.86 41.16 12.79
N LEU A 10 -15.66 41.86 11.68
CA LEU A 10 -15.50 41.26 10.34
C LEU A 10 -14.06 40.80 10.05
N ILE A 11 -13.07 41.30 10.81
CA ILE A 11 -11.67 40.87 10.68
C ILE A 11 -11.40 39.62 11.53
N ALA A 12 -12.15 39.41 12.62
CA ALA A 12 -12.02 38.23 13.47
C ALA A 12 -12.58 36.93 12.85
N SER A 13 -13.45 37.02 11.83
CA SER A 13 -14.02 35.84 11.14
C SER A 13 -13.18 35.32 9.97
N LEU A 14 -12.09 36.00 9.60
CA LEU A 14 -11.19 35.58 8.52
C LEU A 14 -9.99 34.75 9.01
N TRP A 15 -9.91 34.47 10.31
CA TRP A 15 -8.86 33.65 10.94
C TRP A 15 -9.34 32.28 11.43
N SER A 16 -10.48 31.81 10.94
CA SER A 16 -10.80 30.37 10.97
C SER A 16 -10.01 29.68 9.86
N CYS A 17 -8.75 29.41 10.20
CA CYS A 17 -7.75 28.72 9.42
C CYS A 17 -8.31 27.49 8.68
N LYS A 18 -8.05 27.50 7.37
CA LYS A 18 -7.96 26.36 6.48
C LYS A 18 -7.16 25.22 7.15
N SER A 19 -7.85 24.22 7.69
CA SER A 19 -7.24 22.93 8.04
C SER A 19 -8.01 21.78 7.39
N GLY A 20 -8.44 22.00 6.15
CA GLY A 20 -8.67 20.92 5.19
C GLY A 20 -7.41 20.64 4.39
N PHE A 21 -6.21 20.65 5.02
CA PHE A 21 -5.06 20.02 4.41
C PHE A 21 -5.50 18.58 4.14
N ASN A 22 -5.60 18.29 2.86
CA ASN A 22 -6.59 17.38 2.33
C ASN A 22 -6.18 15.97 2.77
N ILE A 23 -6.89 15.34 3.70
CA ILE A 23 -6.59 13.98 4.21
C ILE A 23 -6.42 13.01 3.02
N SER A 24 -7.20 13.22 1.96
CA SER A 24 -7.09 12.49 0.69
C SER A 24 -5.78 12.68 -0.08
N GLN A 25 -5.05 13.77 0.15
CA GLN A 25 -3.75 14.06 -0.45
C GLN A 25 -2.61 13.44 0.37
N GLU A 26 -2.72 13.44 1.70
CA GLU A 26 -1.75 12.82 2.62
C GLU A 26 -1.77 11.29 2.52
N GLU A 27 -2.95 10.65 2.55
CA GLU A 27 -3.11 9.21 2.31
C GLU A 27 -2.46 8.80 0.98
N ASN A 28 -2.64 9.63 -0.03
CA ASN A 28 -2.11 9.41 -1.36
C ASN A 28 -0.57 9.54 -1.39
N ASP A 29 0.05 10.41 -0.60
CA ASP A 29 1.52 10.52 -0.50
C ASP A 29 2.15 9.29 0.17
N VAL A 30 1.50 8.75 1.21
CA VAL A 30 1.95 7.54 1.89
C VAL A 30 1.89 6.33 0.94
N ASP A 31 0.80 6.21 0.18
CA ASP A 31 0.65 5.15 -0.85
C ASP A 31 1.82 5.17 -1.85
N TYR A 32 2.19 6.34 -2.38
CA TYR A 32 3.32 6.43 -3.32
C TYR A 32 4.67 6.12 -2.67
N GLN A 33 4.88 6.49 -1.41
CA GLN A 33 6.10 6.10 -0.68
C GLN A 33 6.22 4.58 -0.56
N ILE A 34 5.12 3.91 -0.22
CA ILE A 34 5.06 2.45 -0.11
C ILE A 34 5.28 1.79 -1.47
N ILE A 35 4.58 2.26 -2.51
CA ILE A 35 4.70 1.73 -3.87
C ILE A 35 6.14 1.88 -4.38
N ASN A 36 6.76 3.04 -4.16
CA ASN A 36 8.15 3.28 -4.55
C ASN A 36 9.12 2.34 -3.81
N ALA A 37 8.91 2.14 -2.50
CA ALA A 37 9.71 1.19 -1.72
C ALA A 37 9.55 -0.25 -2.24
N PHE A 38 8.31 -0.69 -2.47
CA PHE A 38 8.02 -2.00 -3.02
C PHE A 38 8.71 -2.23 -4.38
N ILE A 39 8.57 -1.29 -5.31
CA ILE A 39 9.20 -1.34 -6.63
C ILE A 39 10.72 -1.43 -6.52
N SER A 40 11.32 -0.63 -5.64
CA SER A 40 12.77 -0.63 -5.40
C SER A 40 13.25 -1.97 -4.83
N LEU A 41 12.58 -2.48 -3.79
CA LEU A 41 12.93 -3.75 -3.13
C LEU A 41 12.81 -4.95 -4.08
N ARG A 42 11.75 -4.98 -4.89
CA ARG A 42 11.50 -6.06 -5.86
C ARG A 42 12.18 -5.85 -7.20
N LYS A 43 12.91 -4.74 -7.37
CA LYS A 43 13.60 -4.38 -8.63
C LYS A 43 12.66 -4.44 -9.84
N ILE A 44 11.39 -4.02 -9.66
CA ILE A 44 10.35 -4.15 -10.69
C ILE A 44 10.68 -3.24 -11.87
N LYS A 45 10.73 -3.84 -13.07
CA LYS A 45 11.14 -3.17 -14.32
C LYS A 45 10.03 -2.67 -15.23
N ALA A 46 8.77 -2.99 -14.94
CA ALA A 46 7.61 -2.42 -15.60
C ALA A 46 6.36 -2.61 -14.73
N LEU A 47 5.52 -1.57 -14.66
CA LEU A 47 4.27 -1.58 -13.90
C LEU A 47 3.10 -1.20 -14.80
N LYS A 48 1.94 -1.83 -14.60
CA LYS A 48 0.68 -1.38 -15.20
C LYS A 48 0.30 0.00 -14.66
N LYS A 49 -0.40 0.76 -15.50
CA LYS A 49 -0.80 2.14 -15.21
C LYS A 49 -1.87 2.22 -14.13
N GLU A 50 -2.66 1.18 -14.05
CA GLU A 50 -3.78 1.05 -13.15
C GLU A 50 -3.45 -0.03 -12.15
N THR A 51 -3.75 0.26 -10.88
CA THR A 51 -3.86 -0.83 -9.91
C THR A 51 -5.06 -1.67 -10.23
N PHE A 52 -5.03 -2.89 -9.72
CA PHE A 52 -6.13 -3.82 -9.87
C PHE A 52 -6.73 -4.16 -8.51
N GLU A 53 -7.98 -4.60 -8.52
CA GLU A 53 -8.59 -5.25 -7.36
C GLU A 53 -8.43 -6.78 -7.53
N PRO A 54 -8.01 -7.50 -6.49
CA PRO A 54 -8.14 -8.95 -6.50
C PRO A 54 -9.63 -9.30 -6.56
N LYS A 55 -10.05 -10.11 -7.53
CA LYS A 55 -11.47 -10.46 -7.66
C LYS A 55 -11.93 -11.41 -6.53
N SER A 56 -12.76 -10.88 -5.62
CA SER A 56 -13.82 -11.53 -4.82
C SER A 56 -13.46 -12.69 -3.86
N ASN A 57 -14.34 -12.96 -2.88
CA ASN A 57 -14.26 -13.78 -1.65
C ASN A 57 -13.53 -15.14 -1.69
N ASP A 58 -13.35 -15.74 -2.87
CA ASP A 58 -12.60 -17.00 -3.07
C ASP A 58 -11.16 -16.77 -3.55
N SER A 59 -10.69 -15.51 -3.59
CA SER A 59 -9.33 -15.18 -4.01
C SER A 59 -8.31 -15.87 -3.10
N ILE A 60 -7.21 -16.33 -3.70
CA ILE A 60 -6.10 -16.97 -2.99
C ILE A 60 -5.54 -16.09 -1.86
N ILE A 61 -5.65 -14.77 -1.99
CA ILE A 61 -5.27 -13.79 -0.97
C ILE A 61 -6.23 -13.85 0.22
N THR A 62 -7.54 -13.84 -0.05
CA THR A 62 -8.56 -13.92 1.00
C THR A 62 -8.44 -15.23 1.78
N GLN A 63 -8.15 -16.34 1.08
CA GLN A 63 -7.87 -17.64 1.70
C GLN A 63 -6.60 -17.59 2.55
N LEU A 64 -5.47 -17.11 2.00
CA LEU A 64 -4.19 -16.98 2.71
C LEU A 64 -4.35 -16.16 4.02
N ILE A 65 -5.07 -15.05 3.97
CA ILE A 65 -5.31 -14.17 5.13
C ILE A 65 -6.22 -14.85 6.16
N SER A 66 -7.23 -15.62 5.71
CA SER A 66 -8.23 -16.22 6.59
C SER A 66 -7.79 -17.56 7.23
N SER A 67 -6.91 -18.34 6.59
CA SER A 67 -6.67 -19.75 6.92
C SER A 67 -5.44 -20.03 7.80
N ASN A 68 -5.03 -19.08 8.65
CA ASN A 68 -3.68 -19.06 9.24
C ASN A 68 -2.55 -19.11 8.18
N GLY A 69 -2.88 -18.82 6.91
CA GLY A 69 -1.97 -18.97 5.79
C GLY A 69 -0.75 -18.06 5.91
N LEU A 70 -0.89 -16.91 6.56
CA LEU A 70 0.25 -16.03 6.85
C LEU A 70 1.33 -16.72 7.69
N ASN A 71 0.99 -17.56 8.67
CA ASN A 71 2.00 -18.29 9.44
C ASN A 71 2.54 -19.53 8.72
N LEU A 72 1.74 -20.13 7.84
CA LEU A 72 2.06 -21.40 7.20
C LEU A 72 2.86 -21.26 5.90
N PHE A 73 2.65 -20.17 5.15
CA PHE A 73 3.16 -20.02 3.79
C PHE A 73 3.84 -18.68 3.55
N HIS A 74 5.06 -18.51 4.05
CA HIS A 74 5.83 -17.29 3.81
C HIS A 74 7.33 -17.55 3.69
N TYR A 75 8.00 -16.62 3.01
CA TYR A 75 9.45 -16.48 3.03
C TYR A 75 9.80 -15.26 3.88
N ASN A 76 10.66 -15.47 4.88
CA ASN A 76 11.22 -14.40 5.69
C ASN A 76 12.17 -13.59 4.82
N LEU A 77 11.94 -12.28 4.77
CA LEU A 77 12.80 -11.34 4.02
C LEU A 77 13.61 -10.44 4.95
N THR A 78 13.47 -10.63 6.26
CA THR A 78 14.27 -9.98 7.29
C THR A 78 15.67 -10.59 7.38
N GLU A 79 16.64 -9.80 7.81
CA GLU A 79 18.04 -10.23 7.94
C GLU A 79 18.25 -11.34 8.99
N ASP A 80 17.35 -11.44 9.98
CA ASP A 80 17.46 -12.38 11.10
C ASP A 80 16.89 -13.78 10.80
N GLN A 81 16.22 -13.97 9.66
CA GLN A 81 15.61 -15.22 9.16
C GLN A 81 14.77 -16.02 10.18
N GLN A 82 14.43 -15.45 11.33
CA GLN A 82 13.64 -16.14 12.36
C GLN A 82 12.23 -16.43 11.84
N ASN A 83 11.68 -17.59 12.18
CA ASN A 83 10.30 -17.94 11.83
C ASN A 83 9.33 -16.86 12.35
N ILE A 84 8.76 -16.09 11.41
CA ILE A 84 7.83 -15.02 11.74
C ILE A 84 6.53 -15.65 12.22
N ASN A 85 6.10 -15.27 13.43
CA ASN A 85 4.79 -15.63 13.96
C ASN A 85 3.84 -14.43 13.80
N PHE A 86 3.08 -14.43 12.71
CA PHE A 86 2.07 -13.43 12.38
C PHE A 86 0.93 -13.37 13.38
N GLU A 87 0.59 -14.47 14.08
CA GLU A 87 -0.42 -14.45 15.16
C GLU A 87 0.04 -13.65 16.39
N LYS A 88 1.36 -13.53 16.60
CA LYS A 88 1.92 -12.66 17.65
C LYS A 88 1.97 -11.19 17.23
N ILE A 89 1.94 -10.90 15.94
CA ILE A 89 2.04 -9.55 15.38
C ILE A 89 0.65 -8.93 15.20
N PHE A 90 -0.25 -9.69 14.61
CA PHE A 90 -1.59 -9.28 14.22
C PHE A 90 -2.65 -10.00 15.06
N SER A 91 -3.52 -9.21 15.67
CA SER A 91 -4.71 -9.74 16.32
C SER A 91 -5.71 -10.25 15.28
N LYS A 92 -6.69 -11.06 15.71
CA LYS A 92 -7.79 -11.49 14.83
C LYS A 92 -8.55 -10.30 14.22
N ASN A 93 -8.67 -9.20 14.95
CA ASN A 93 -9.30 -7.99 14.44
C ASN A 93 -8.46 -7.34 13.33
N ASP A 94 -7.14 -7.28 13.49
CA ASP A 94 -6.22 -6.76 12.46
C ASP A 94 -6.34 -7.59 11.17
N ILE A 95 -6.36 -8.92 11.29
CA ILE A 95 -6.56 -9.85 10.16
C ILE A 95 -7.91 -9.62 9.47
N GLY A 96 -8.99 -9.46 10.25
CA GLY A 96 -10.32 -9.16 9.72
C GLY A 96 -10.37 -7.82 8.97
N GLN A 97 -9.67 -6.81 9.47
CA GLN A 97 -9.54 -5.51 8.81
C GLN A 97 -8.74 -5.60 7.50
N ILE A 98 -7.58 -6.27 7.51
CA ILE A 98 -6.76 -6.46 6.29
C ILE A 98 -7.59 -7.12 5.19
N LYS A 99 -8.33 -8.18 5.54
CA LYS A 99 -9.26 -8.85 4.61
C LYS A 99 -10.29 -7.89 4.03
N ALA A 100 -10.98 -7.14 4.90
CA ALA A 100 -12.02 -6.21 4.47
C ALA A 100 -11.47 -5.09 3.57
N GLU A 101 -10.25 -4.62 3.81
CA GLU A 101 -9.59 -3.63 2.97
C GLU A 101 -9.27 -4.20 1.59
N PHE A 102 -8.80 -5.45 1.48
CA PHE A 102 -8.59 -6.11 0.19
C PHE A 102 -9.89 -6.23 -0.61
N GLU A 103 -10.98 -6.59 0.04
CA GLU A 103 -12.31 -6.72 -0.58
C GLU A 103 -12.91 -5.37 -1.03
N ARG A 104 -12.45 -4.25 -0.45
CA ARG A 104 -12.89 -2.89 -0.77
C ARG A 104 -12.00 -2.16 -1.75
N LEU A 105 -10.85 -2.75 -2.13
CA LEU A 105 -9.93 -2.14 -3.07
C LEU A 105 -10.65 -1.74 -4.36
N ARG A 106 -10.31 -0.55 -4.85
CA ARG A 106 -10.78 -0.03 -6.13
C ARG A 106 -9.59 0.14 -7.05
N MET A 107 -9.81 -0.12 -8.34
CA MET A 107 -8.83 0.23 -9.36
C MET A 107 -8.56 1.74 -9.34
N ARG A 108 -7.29 2.13 -9.33
CA ARG A 108 -6.85 3.52 -9.35
C ARG A 108 -5.74 3.69 -10.37
N ARG A 109 -5.77 4.82 -11.07
CA ARG A 109 -4.72 5.19 -12.01
C ARG A 109 -3.53 5.79 -11.26
N LEU A 110 -2.34 5.25 -11.50
CA LEU A 110 -1.09 5.75 -10.93
C LEU A 110 -0.63 7.02 -11.66
N ASP A 111 -0.24 8.02 -10.89
CA ASP A 111 0.42 9.23 -11.35
C ASP A 111 1.92 8.98 -11.46
N LYS A 112 2.37 8.84 -12.70
CA LYS A 112 3.77 8.67 -13.06
C LYS A 112 4.70 9.73 -12.47
N LYS A 113 4.22 10.96 -12.20
CA LYS A 113 5.07 12.02 -11.64
C LYS A 113 5.44 11.79 -10.17
N ARG A 114 4.66 10.98 -9.46
CA ARG A 114 4.83 10.67 -8.03
C ARG A 114 5.57 9.36 -7.79
N LEU A 115 5.74 8.56 -8.84
CA LEU A 115 6.65 7.42 -8.84
C LEU A 115 8.10 7.93 -8.91
N SER A 116 8.97 7.38 -8.08
CA SER A 116 10.37 7.83 -7.96
C SER A 116 11.11 7.69 -9.29
N ARG A 117 11.89 8.71 -9.65
CA ARG A 117 12.69 8.77 -10.87
C ARG A 117 13.95 7.90 -10.81
N ASP A 118 14.43 7.58 -9.60
CA ASP A 118 15.60 6.72 -9.37
C ASP A 118 15.29 5.26 -9.70
N VAL A 119 13.99 4.91 -9.65
CA VAL A 119 13.51 3.79 -10.42
C VAL A 119 13.55 4.24 -11.89
N LYS A 120 14.58 3.83 -12.63
CA LYS A 120 14.72 4.05 -14.09
C LYS A 120 13.62 3.38 -14.94
N ILE A 121 12.47 3.12 -14.31
CA ILE A 121 11.30 2.33 -14.70
C ILE A 121 10.06 3.13 -14.28
N VAL A 122 9.75 4.17 -15.04
CA VAL A 122 8.38 4.32 -15.56
C VAL A 122 8.51 4.82 -16.99
N SER A 123 9.48 4.31 -17.77
CA SER A 123 9.56 4.70 -19.18
C SER A 123 8.42 4.12 -20.00
N THR A 124 7.77 3.05 -19.53
CA THR A 124 6.79 2.31 -20.33
C THR A 124 5.73 1.66 -19.45
N LEU A 125 4.63 2.38 -19.28
CA LEU A 125 3.32 1.76 -19.09
C LEU A 125 3.03 0.96 -20.37
N ASP A 126 2.55 -0.28 -20.23
CA ASP A 126 2.09 -1.11 -21.35
C ASP A 126 3.16 -1.46 -22.41
N LYS A 127 4.38 -1.80 -21.99
CA LYS A 127 5.36 -2.43 -22.92
C LYS A 127 5.01 -3.90 -23.17
N LYS A 128 5.32 -4.41 -24.36
CA LYS A 128 5.40 -5.86 -24.62
C LYS A 128 6.56 -6.45 -23.80
N GLY A 129 6.24 -7.23 -22.78
CA GLY A 129 7.16 -7.83 -21.79
C GLY A 129 6.44 -8.09 -20.46
N GLU A 130 7.12 -8.71 -19.48
CA GLU A 130 6.57 -8.94 -18.14
C GLU A 130 6.28 -7.58 -17.47
N THR A 131 5.00 -7.20 -17.44
CA THR A 131 4.53 -6.00 -16.76
C THR A 131 3.80 -6.45 -15.52
N ARG A 132 4.26 -5.98 -14.34
CA ARG A 132 3.63 -6.34 -13.08
C ARG A 132 2.44 -5.42 -12.79
N MET A 133 1.37 -6.00 -12.27
CA MET A 133 0.21 -5.33 -11.70
C MET A 133 0.38 -5.30 -10.19
N ILE A 134 -0.08 -4.23 -9.53
CA ILE A 134 -0.08 -4.11 -8.07
C ILE A 134 -1.43 -3.62 -7.57
N THR A 135 -1.78 -3.99 -6.34
CA THR A 135 -2.87 -3.35 -5.61
C THR A 135 -2.44 -2.01 -5.03
N MET A 136 -3.41 -1.21 -4.57
CA MET A 136 -3.07 -0.17 -3.59
C MET A 136 -2.56 -0.85 -2.31
N PRO A 137 -1.64 -0.21 -1.57
CA PRO A 137 -1.17 -0.75 -0.30
C PRO A 137 -2.28 -0.81 0.74
N ILE A 138 -2.28 -1.86 1.56
CA ILE A 138 -3.16 -1.98 2.73
C ILE A 138 -2.32 -1.79 3.98
N ILE A 139 -2.42 -0.59 4.54
CA ILE A 139 -1.70 -0.20 5.74
C ILE A 139 -2.43 -0.76 6.95
N VAL A 140 -1.73 -1.53 7.79
CA VAL A 140 -2.29 -2.05 9.03
C VAL A 140 -2.23 -0.95 10.09
N PRO A 141 -3.37 -0.42 10.58
CA PRO A 141 -3.37 0.71 11.50
C PRO A 141 -2.55 0.44 12.76
N ASN A 142 -1.75 1.40 13.19
CA ASN A 142 -0.96 1.37 14.43
C ASN A 142 0.09 0.25 14.55
N LYS A 143 0.32 -0.52 13.50
CA LYS A 143 1.24 -1.67 13.53
C LYS A 143 2.52 -1.45 12.74
N ASN A 144 2.60 -0.38 11.94
CA ASN A 144 3.75 -0.11 11.06
C ASN A 144 3.98 -1.22 10.02
N TYR A 145 2.94 -1.93 9.60
CA TYR A 145 3.02 -2.93 8.52
C TYR A 145 2.13 -2.54 7.35
N VAL A 146 2.50 -3.00 6.16
CA VAL A 146 1.72 -2.82 4.95
C VAL A 146 1.77 -4.06 4.08
N PHE A 147 0.65 -4.35 3.43
CA PHE A 147 0.53 -5.42 2.45
C PHE A 147 0.33 -4.85 1.05
N VAL A 148 1.06 -5.40 0.08
CA VAL A 148 0.92 -5.10 -1.34
C VAL A 148 0.80 -6.42 -2.08
N TYR A 149 -0.30 -6.64 -2.79
CA TYR A 149 -0.40 -7.77 -3.71
C TYR A 149 0.14 -7.36 -5.08
N SER A 150 0.90 -8.26 -5.70
CA SER A 150 1.43 -8.05 -7.03
C SER A 150 1.35 -9.31 -7.87
N GLU A 151 1.09 -9.14 -9.16
CA GLU A 151 1.06 -10.26 -10.11
C GLU A 151 1.62 -9.86 -11.47
N SER A 152 2.26 -10.80 -12.13
CA SER A 152 2.77 -10.68 -13.49
C SER A 152 2.12 -11.76 -14.37
N ILE A 153 2.69 -12.04 -15.55
CA ILE A 153 2.29 -13.23 -16.31
C ILE A 153 2.88 -14.52 -15.74
N SER A 154 4.00 -14.41 -15.01
CA SER A 154 4.79 -15.55 -14.54
C SER A 154 4.58 -15.92 -13.09
N ASP A 155 4.06 -15.02 -12.26
CA ASP A 155 3.92 -15.24 -10.82
C ASP A 155 2.98 -14.21 -10.16
N GLY A 156 2.48 -14.58 -8.99
CA GLY A 156 1.76 -13.68 -8.11
C GLY A 156 2.15 -13.90 -6.66
N ASP A 157 2.30 -12.82 -5.92
CA ASP A 157 2.67 -12.87 -4.51
C ASP A 157 2.09 -11.72 -3.70
N LEU A 158 1.76 -12.03 -2.44
CA LEU A 158 1.47 -11.02 -1.43
C LEU A 158 2.81 -10.62 -0.79
N PHE A 159 3.04 -9.33 -0.63
CA PHE A 159 4.27 -8.81 -0.05
C PHE A 159 3.95 -7.99 1.21
N CYS A 160 4.62 -8.32 2.31
CA CYS A 160 4.51 -7.59 3.57
C CYS A 160 5.80 -6.79 3.81
N MET A 161 5.63 -5.51 4.11
CA MET A 161 6.71 -4.62 4.53
C MET A 161 6.42 -4.06 5.91
N LYS A 162 7.49 -3.66 6.60
CA LYS A 162 7.45 -3.06 7.93
C LYS A 162 8.15 -1.71 7.91
N MET A 163 7.57 -0.70 8.54
CA MET A 163 8.22 0.60 8.73
C MET A 163 9.22 0.49 9.88
N GLU A 164 10.50 0.69 9.57
CA GLU A 164 11.59 0.72 10.53
C GLU A 164 12.51 1.91 10.21
N ASN A 165 12.87 2.69 11.24
CA ASN A 165 13.75 3.86 11.09
C ASN A 165 13.29 4.85 9.99
N GLY A 166 11.97 5.02 9.84
CA GLY A 166 11.37 5.91 8.83
C GLY A 166 11.43 5.38 7.39
N LYS A 167 11.74 4.09 7.19
CA LYS A 167 11.76 3.45 5.86
C LYS A 167 10.93 2.16 5.86
N TRP A 168 10.29 1.88 4.73
CA TRP A 168 9.64 0.59 4.48
C TRP A 168 10.69 -0.46 4.12
N MET A 169 10.82 -1.47 4.97
CA MET A 169 11.75 -2.58 4.86
C MET A 169 11.00 -3.86 4.47
N PRO A 170 11.64 -4.78 3.71
CA PRO A 170 11.02 -6.07 3.40
C PRO A 170 10.84 -6.88 4.69
N PHE A 171 9.67 -7.49 4.87
CA PHE A 171 9.37 -8.29 6.05
C PHE A 171 9.11 -9.75 5.68
N ALA A 172 8.13 -9.98 4.81
CA ALA A 172 7.83 -11.32 4.30
C ALA A 172 7.24 -11.26 2.89
N SER A 173 7.37 -12.35 2.14
CA SER A 173 6.63 -12.58 0.90
C SER A 173 5.87 -13.90 1.00
N PHE A 174 4.68 -13.94 0.41
CA PHE A 174 3.81 -15.11 0.35
C PHE A 174 3.57 -15.40 -1.14
N PRO A 175 4.34 -16.30 -1.76
CA PRO A 175 4.09 -16.71 -3.13
C PRO A 175 2.76 -17.43 -3.23
N LEU A 176 1.91 -16.95 -4.12
CA LEU A 176 0.55 -17.43 -4.28
C LEU A 176 0.47 -18.38 -5.48
N TRP A 177 1.17 -18.06 -6.56
CA TRP A 177 1.25 -18.91 -7.74
C TRP A 177 2.47 -18.54 -8.60
N THR A 178 2.88 -19.48 -9.44
CA THR A 178 3.85 -19.31 -10.53
C THR A 178 3.24 -19.92 -11.78
N SER A 179 3.53 -19.38 -12.96
CA SER A 179 3.27 -20.08 -14.21
C SER A 179 4.29 -21.21 -14.35
N ASP A 180 3.84 -22.37 -14.83
CA ASP A 180 4.72 -23.47 -15.21
C ASP A 180 5.61 -23.12 -16.41
#